data_AF-A0A8H4TFZ1-F1
#
_entry.id   AF-A0A8H4TFZ1-F1
#
_cell.length_a   1.000
_cell.length_b   1.000
_cell.length_c   1.000
_cell.angle_alpha   90.00
_cell.angle_beta   90.00
_cell.angle_gamma   90.00
#
_symmetry.space_group_name_H-M   'P 1'
#
loop_
_entity.id
_entity.type
_entity.pdbx_description
1 polymer ?
#
loop_
_entity_poly.entity_id
_entity_poly.type
_entity_poly.pdbx_seq_one_letter_code
_entity_poly.pdbx_strand_id
1 'polypeptide(L)'
;MHPSNLPELPRTRDTFCRRCFSSSAAFIGKDLSHILAAHAECDRPAAVSLLSEAQKSRKKRAAKFSKRRTTFLKKANELSKECEDIDVYVEVRNRRSNQVWIYSNGYAPLTREQRAHTYPRPIEMNPNSFQREDQEISSKD
;
A
#
# COMPACT_ATOMS: atom_id res chain seq x y z
N MET A 1 -46.61 -14.83 11.48
CA MET A 1 -45.63 -15.28 10.47
C MET A 1 -45.56 -14.22 9.39
N HIS A 2 -44.54 -13.35 9.43
CA HIS A 2 -44.34 -12.33 8.40
C HIS A 2 -43.64 -12.97 7.19
N PRO A 3 -44.20 -12.91 5.98
CA PRO A 3 -43.48 -13.29 4.79
C PRO A 3 -42.48 -12.17 4.44
N SER A 4 -41.30 -12.62 4.05
CA SER A 4 -40.10 -11.85 3.73
C SER A 4 -40.36 -10.85 2.60
N ASN A 5 -40.21 -9.55 2.91
CA ASN A 5 -40.05 -8.50 1.90
C ASN A 5 -38.64 -8.61 1.29
N LEU A 6 -38.48 -9.49 0.30
CA LEU A 6 -37.36 -9.40 -0.64
C LEU A 6 -37.81 -8.49 -1.80
N PRO A 7 -37.06 -7.43 -2.14
CA PRO A 7 -37.39 -6.61 -3.30
C PRO A 7 -37.29 -7.46 -4.57
N GLU A 8 -38.37 -7.48 -5.34
CA GLU A 8 -38.41 -8.17 -6.63
C GLU A 8 -37.33 -7.61 -7.56
N LEU A 9 -36.46 -8.49 -8.05
CA LEU A 9 -35.44 -8.12 -9.03
C LEU A 9 -36.12 -7.75 -10.36
N PRO A 10 -35.79 -6.60 -10.96
CA PRO A 10 -36.39 -6.18 -12.22
C PRO A 10 -36.02 -7.16 -13.36
N ARG A 11 -37.04 -7.89 -13.84
CA ARG A 11 -36.97 -8.80 -14.97
C ARG A 11 -37.12 -8.06 -16.29
N THR A 12 -36.16 -7.23 -16.69
CA THR A 12 -36.07 -6.76 -18.08
C THR A 12 -34.64 -6.38 -18.43
N ARG A 13 -34.20 -6.79 -19.61
CA ARG A 13 -32.81 -6.77 -20.09
C ARG A 13 -32.24 -5.36 -20.37
N ASP A 14 -32.97 -4.29 -20.05
CA ASP A 14 -32.63 -2.91 -20.45
C ASP A 14 -32.87 -1.82 -19.38
N THR A 15 -32.99 -2.16 -18.09
CA THR A 15 -33.29 -1.18 -17.02
C THR A 15 -32.11 -0.88 -16.08
N PHE A 16 -30.91 -0.64 -16.61
CA PHE A 16 -29.79 -0.17 -15.78
C PHE A 16 -28.89 0.85 -16.50
N CYS A 17 -28.45 1.89 -15.77
CA CYS A 17 -27.56 2.93 -16.31
C CYS A 17 -26.19 2.29 -16.60
N ARG A 18 -25.88 2.02 -17.88
CA ARG A 18 -24.63 1.35 -18.32
C ARG A 18 -23.36 2.04 -17.79
N ARG A 19 -23.42 3.36 -17.58
CA ARG A 19 -22.34 4.15 -17.00
C ARG A 19 -22.09 3.81 -15.53
N CYS A 20 -23.15 3.64 -14.74
CA CYS A 20 -23.09 3.19 -13.34
C CYS A 20 -22.70 1.71 -13.21
N PHE A 21 -23.09 0.88 -14.18
CA PHE A 21 -22.65 -0.52 -14.22
C PHE A 21 -21.15 -0.61 -14.49
N SER A 22 -20.67 0.05 -15.55
CA SER A 22 -19.25 0.05 -15.93
C SER A 22 -18.34 0.62 -14.82
N SER A 23 -18.80 1.66 -14.11
CA SER A 23 -18.02 2.26 -13.02
C SER A 23 -17.91 1.38 -11.77
N SER A 24 -18.84 0.45 -11.55
CA SER A 24 -18.88 -0.40 -10.35
C SER A 24 -18.44 -1.84 -10.59
N ALA A 25 -18.60 -2.38 -11.82
CA ALA A 25 -18.40 -3.81 -12.13
C ALA A 25 -17.01 -4.34 -11.80
N ALA A 26 -15.98 -3.49 -11.93
CA ALA A 26 -14.60 -3.86 -11.60
C ALA A 26 -14.32 -3.96 -10.08
N PHE A 27 -15.21 -3.44 -9.23
CA PHE A 27 -14.96 -3.31 -7.79
C PHE A 27 -15.85 -4.21 -6.93
N ILE A 28 -17.09 -4.47 -7.34
CA ILE A 28 -18.09 -5.20 -6.53
C ILE A 28 -18.67 -6.45 -7.22
N GLY A 29 -18.21 -6.76 -8.43
CA GLY A 29 -18.70 -7.90 -9.21
C GLY A 29 -20.01 -7.61 -9.97
N LYS A 30 -20.30 -8.44 -10.98
CA LYS A 30 -21.35 -8.17 -11.98
C LYS A 30 -22.75 -8.07 -11.37
N ASP A 31 -23.12 -8.96 -10.45
CA ASP A 31 -24.48 -9.05 -9.92
C ASP A 31 -24.83 -7.85 -9.02
N LEU A 32 -23.91 -7.48 -8.13
CA LEU A 32 -24.08 -6.30 -7.28
C LEU A 32 -24.05 -5.00 -8.09
N SER A 33 -23.23 -4.96 -9.15
CA SER A 33 -23.19 -3.83 -10.08
C SER A 33 -24.45 -3.66 -10.90
N HIS A 34 -25.15 -4.75 -11.27
CA HIS A 34 -26.45 -4.65 -11.93
C HIS A 34 -27.49 -4.03 -11.00
N ILE A 35 -27.53 -4.45 -9.73
CA ILE A 35 -28.45 -3.91 -8.73
C ILE A 35 -28.17 -2.42 -8.49
N LEU A 36 -26.90 -2.04 -8.27
CA LEU A 36 -26.56 -0.62 -8.10
C LEU A 36 -26.86 0.21 -9.34
N ALA A 37 -26.59 -0.31 -10.54
CA ALA A 37 -26.84 0.43 -11.78
C ALA A 37 -28.33 0.55 -12.14
N ALA A 38 -29.17 -0.36 -11.63
CA ALA A 38 -30.62 -0.31 -11.79
C ALA A 38 -31.30 0.67 -10.81
N HIS A 39 -30.70 0.87 -9.63
CA HIS A 39 -31.28 1.70 -8.56
C HIS A 39 -30.53 3.02 -8.29
N ALA A 40 -29.41 3.27 -8.96
CA ALA A 40 -28.70 4.54 -8.84
C ALA A 40 -29.41 5.64 -9.62
N GLU A 41 -29.81 6.70 -8.92
CA GLU A 41 -30.03 8.01 -9.54
C GLU A 41 -28.73 8.39 -10.27
N CYS A 42 -28.77 8.34 -11.60
CA CYS A 42 -27.61 8.53 -12.51
C CYS A 42 -27.08 10.00 -12.43
N ASP A 43 -27.61 10.81 -11.50
CA ASP A 43 -27.33 12.23 -11.23
C ASP A 43 -26.74 12.49 -9.83
N ARG A 44 -25.98 11.54 -9.26
CA ARG A 44 -25.25 11.76 -8.00
C ARG A 44 -23.79 12.18 -8.23
N PRO A 45 -23.43 13.46 -8.06
CA PRO A 45 -22.03 13.90 -8.02
C PRO A 45 -21.21 13.27 -6.87
N ALA A 46 -21.87 12.64 -5.90
CA ALA A 46 -21.24 12.00 -4.75
C ALA A 46 -20.31 10.84 -5.11
N ALA A 47 -20.69 9.98 -6.06
CA ALA A 47 -19.86 8.83 -6.47
C ALA A 47 -18.58 9.28 -7.21
N VAL A 48 -18.68 10.32 -8.04
CA VAL A 48 -17.53 10.92 -8.74
C VAL A 48 -16.60 11.62 -7.75
N SER A 49 -17.15 12.29 -6.73
CA SER A 49 -16.37 12.95 -5.67
C SER A 49 -15.54 11.93 -4.87
N LEU A 50 -16.16 10.84 -4.40
CA LEU A 50 -15.47 9.78 -3.64
C LEU A 50 -14.37 9.08 -4.46
N LEU A 51 -14.62 8.83 -5.76
CA LEU A 51 -13.61 8.27 -6.66
C LEU A 51 -12.45 9.24 -6.90
N SER A 52 -12.74 10.54 -7.05
CA SER A 52 -11.72 11.59 -7.20
C SER A 52 -10.83 11.71 -5.96
N GLU A 53 -11.42 11.65 -4.76
CA GLU A 53 -10.68 11.67 -3.50
C GLU A 53 -9.82 10.42 -3.28
N ALA A 54 -10.36 9.24 -3.60
CA ALA A 54 -9.60 7.99 -3.56
C ALA A 54 -8.41 8.00 -4.54
N GLN A 55 -8.59 8.55 -5.75
CA GLN A 55 -7.50 8.72 -6.71
C GLN A 55 -6.48 9.75 -6.24
N LYS A 56 -6.91 10.89 -5.70
CA LYS A 56 -6.03 11.93 -5.14
C LYS A 56 -5.20 11.39 -3.98
N SER A 57 -5.80 10.63 -3.06
CA SER A 57 -5.09 10.03 -1.92
C SER A 57 -4.07 8.97 -2.34
N ARG A 58 -4.40 8.15 -3.35
CA ARG A 58 -3.46 7.19 -3.97
C ARG A 58 -2.28 7.91 -4.61
N LYS A 59 -2.52 8.96 -5.40
CA LYS A 59 -1.47 9.78 -6.04
C LYS A 59 -0.57 10.46 -4.99
N LYS A 60 -1.16 11.08 -3.96
CA LYS A 60 -0.42 11.69 -2.84
C LYS A 60 0.47 10.67 -2.12
N ARG A 61 -0.03 9.46 -1.86
CA ARG A 61 0.74 8.38 -1.22
C ARG A 61 1.89 7.89 -2.09
N ALA A 62 1.64 7.68 -3.39
CA ALA A 62 2.68 7.27 -4.34
C ALA A 62 3.78 8.33 -4.45
N ALA A 63 3.41 9.62 -4.51
CA ALA A 63 4.37 10.72 -4.53
C ALA A 63 5.18 10.79 -3.23
N LYS A 64 4.53 10.65 -2.06
CA LYS A 64 5.21 10.60 -0.75
C LYS A 64 6.19 9.43 -0.66
N PHE A 65 5.79 8.25 -1.11
CA PHE A 65 6.66 7.07 -1.16
C PHE A 65 7.87 7.32 -2.08
N SER A 66 7.65 7.82 -3.29
CA SER A 66 8.72 8.11 -4.24
C SER A 66 9.75 9.07 -3.65
N LYS A 67 9.28 10.19 -3.04
CA LYS A 67 10.16 11.16 -2.37
C LYS A 67 10.94 10.52 -1.22
N ARG A 68 10.26 9.83 -0.30
CA ARG A 68 10.91 9.20 0.87
C ARG A 68 11.91 8.13 0.47
N ARG A 69 11.58 7.30 -0.52
CA ARG A 69 12.49 6.28 -1.05
C ARG A 69 13.76 6.93 -1.59
N THR A 70 13.64 7.98 -2.40
CA THR A 70 14.82 8.68 -2.94
C THR A 70 15.68 9.28 -1.84
N THR A 71 15.07 9.95 -0.85
CA THR A 71 15.82 10.51 0.30
C THR A 71 16.51 9.41 1.11
N PHE A 72 15.82 8.29 1.37
CA PHE A 72 16.38 7.16 2.10
C PHE A 72 17.57 6.52 1.38
N LEU A 73 17.46 6.27 0.07
CA LEU A 73 18.57 5.70 -0.71
C LEU A 73 19.76 6.67 -0.80
N LYS A 74 19.51 7.98 -0.87
CA LYS A 74 20.58 8.98 -0.77
C LYS A 74 21.33 8.86 0.57
N LYS A 75 20.60 8.73 1.68
CA LYS A 75 21.19 8.54 3.01
C LYS A 75 21.98 7.24 3.12
N ALA A 76 21.49 6.14 2.55
CA ALA A 76 22.24 4.89 2.50
C ALA A 76 23.57 5.04 1.72
N ASN A 77 23.57 5.83 0.64
CA ASN A 77 24.77 6.11 -0.13
C ASN A 77 25.72 7.13 0.52
N GLU A 78 25.19 8.08 1.31
CA GLU A 78 26.01 8.96 2.14
C GLU A 78 26.73 8.12 3.20
N LEU A 79 26.00 7.23 3.89
CA LEU A 79 26.57 6.31 4.88
C LEU A 79 27.71 5.46 4.29
N SER A 80 27.52 4.87 3.12
CA SER A 80 28.56 4.06 2.47
C SER A 80 29.78 4.85 1.99
N LYS A 81 29.68 6.18 1.89
CA LYS A 81 30.79 7.06 1.47
C LYS A 81 31.53 7.64 2.66
N GLU A 82 30.81 7.95 3.72
CA GLU A 82 31.37 8.54 4.95
C GLU A 82 32.04 7.48 5.83
N CYS A 83 31.62 6.21 5.73
CA CYS A 83 32.23 5.09 6.41
C CYS A 83 32.77 4.09 5.37
N GLU A 84 34.09 3.97 5.25
CA GLU A 84 34.74 3.14 4.22
C GLU A 84 34.76 1.64 4.56
N ASP A 85 34.58 1.29 5.84
CA ASP A 85 34.70 -0.06 6.39
C ASP A 85 33.35 -0.78 6.57
N ILE A 86 32.30 -0.31 5.89
CA ILE A 86 30.96 -0.88 6.00
C ILE A 86 30.39 -1.33 4.66
N ASP A 87 29.72 -2.47 4.72
CA ASP A 87 28.92 -3.00 3.63
C ASP A 87 27.46 -2.58 3.79
N VAL A 88 26.89 -1.98 2.75
CA VAL A 88 25.52 -1.44 2.78
C VAL A 88 24.69 -2.12 1.70
N TYR A 89 23.64 -2.83 2.14
CA TYR A 89 22.61 -3.38 1.27
C TYR A 89 21.22 -2.98 1.74
N VAL A 90 20.42 -2.46 0.82
CA VAL A 90 19.05 -2.02 1.08
C VAL A 90 18.11 -2.54 0.02
N GLU A 91 17.05 -3.24 0.45
CA GLU A 91 15.95 -3.66 -0.41
C GLU A 91 14.64 -2.99 0.03
N VAL A 92 13.95 -2.36 -0.93
CA VAL A 92 12.63 -1.76 -0.70
C VAL A 92 11.64 -2.34 -1.69
N ARG A 93 10.64 -3.07 -1.19
CA ARG A 93 9.54 -3.60 -2.01
C ARG A 93 8.27 -2.78 -1.85
N ASN A 94 7.72 -2.29 -2.97
CA ASN A 94 6.35 -1.79 -3.00
C ASN A 94 5.37 -2.95 -3.16
N ARG A 95 4.68 -3.30 -2.07
CA ARG A 95 3.69 -4.40 -2.04
C ARG A 95 2.53 -4.28 -3.04
N ARG A 96 2.27 -3.07 -3.57
CA ARG A 96 1.15 -2.83 -4.50
C ARG A 96 1.52 -3.05 -5.96
N SER A 97 2.72 -2.61 -6.35
CA SER A 97 3.22 -2.77 -7.71
C SER A 97 4.16 -3.98 -7.85
N ASN A 98 4.49 -4.65 -6.73
CA ASN A 98 5.52 -5.69 -6.64
C ASN A 98 6.90 -5.25 -7.14
N GLN A 99 7.11 -3.96 -7.34
CA GLN A 99 8.41 -3.42 -7.72
C GLN A 99 9.35 -3.43 -6.52
N VAL A 100 10.59 -3.83 -6.79
CA VAL A 100 11.68 -3.88 -5.82
C VAL A 100 12.76 -2.92 -6.28
N TRP A 101 13.28 -2.13 -5.36
CA TRP A 101 14.47 -1.29 -5.56
C TRP A 101 15.56 -1.79 -4.64
N ILE A 102 16.74 -1.97 -5.21
CA ILE A 102 17.92 -2.45 -4.49
C ILE A 102 19.01 -1.40 -4.62
N TYR A 103 19.65 -1.09 -3.49
CA TYR A 103 20.91 -0.36 -3.45
C TYR A 103 21.95 -1.23 -2.77
N SER A 104 23.15 -1.26 -3.34
CA SER A 104 24.30 -1.97 -2.81
C SER A 104 25.57 -1.22 -3.20
N ASN A 105 26.55 -1.18 -2.29
CA ASN A 105 27.91 -0.70 -2.57
C ASN A 105 28.85 -1.81 -3.11
N GLY A 106 28.29 -2.90 -3.66
CA GLY A 106 29.03 -4.07 -4.13
C GLY A 106 28.84 -5.30 -3.22
N TYR A 107 28.32 -5.09 -2.01
CA TYR A 107 27.97 -6.16 -1.08
C TYR A 107 26.70 -6.92 -1.50
N ALA A 108 26.75 -8.24 -1.38
CA ALA A 108 25.59 -9.12 -1.51
C ALA A 108 25.26 -9.75 -0.15
N PRO A 109 24.04 -9.57 0.38
CA PRO A 109 23.69 -10.05 1.71
C PRO A 109 23.60 -11.58 1.74
N LEU A 110 24.01 -12.14 2.87
CA LEU A 110 23.85 -13.56 3.16
C LEU A 110 22.37 -13.97 3.23
N THR A 111 22.09 -15.22 2.84
CA THR A 111 20.75 -15.78 3.02
C THR A 111 20.39 -15.88 4.51
N ARG A 112 19.11 -16.09 4.81
CA ARG A 112 18.66 -16.20 6.20
C ARG A 112 19.33 -17.38 6.91
N GLU A 113 19.51 -18.49 6.21
CA GLU A 113 20.14 -19.70 6.71
C GLU A 113 21.61 -19.43 7.01
N GLN A 114 22.34 -18.79 6.08
CA GLN A 114 23.74 -18.43 6.26
C GLN A 114 23.95 -17.50 7.47
N ARG A 115 23.07 -16.49 7.62
CA ARG A 115 23.10 -15.56 8.77
C ARG A 115 22.94 -16.25 10.11
N ALA A 116 22.20 -17.35 10.18
CA ALA A 116 22.03 -18.11 11.43
C ALA A 116 23.33 -18.78 11.91
N HIS A 117 24.29 -18.97 11.00
CA HIS A 117 25.58 -19.60 11.26
C HIS A 117 26.76 -18.61 11.27
N THR A 118 26.51 -17.31 11.06
CA THR A 118 27.54 -16.26 11.11
C THR A 118 27.71 -15.74 12.54
N TYR A 119 28.96 -15.62 13.00
CA TYR A 119 29.33 -14.98 14.26
C TYR A 119 30.07 -13.65 13.99
N PRO A 120 29.76 -12.55 14.70
CA PRO A 120 28.72 -12.43 15.72
C PRO A 120 27.31 -12.55 15.14
N ARG A 121 26.36 -12.96 15.99
CA ARG A 121 24.97 -13.15 15.57
C ARG A 121 24.40 -11.79 15.11
N PRO A 122 23.78 -11.70 13.92
CA PRO A 122 23.27 -10.43 13.42
C PRO A 122 22.24 -9.79 14.35
N ILE A 123 22.30 -8.47 14.49
CA ILE A 123 21.32 -7.68 15.25
C ILE A 123 20.14 -7.36 14.33
N GLU A 124 18.95 -7.85 14.67
CA GLU A 124 17.73 -7.60 13.89
C GLU A 124 16.93 -6.44 14.48
N MET A 125 16.92 -5.30 13.77
CA MET A 125 16.07 -4.15 14.12
C MET A 125 14.69 -4.29 13.46
N ASN A 126 13.63 -4.00 14.23
CA ASN A 126 12.25 -4.03 13.76
C ASN A 126 11.57 -2.68 14.03
N PRO A 127 10.36 -2.42 13.50
CA PRO A 127 9.68 -1.14 13.69
C PRO A 127 9.46 -0.73 15.16
N ASN A 128 9.36 -1.70 16.08
CA ASN A 128 9.17 -1.41 17.50
C ASN A 128 10.50 -1.06 18.20
N SER A 129 11.65 -1.44 17.63
CA SER A 129 12.97 -1.06 18.14
C SER A 129 13.10 0.46 18.23
N PHE A 130 12.61 1.17 17.21
CA PHE A 130 12.67 2.63 17.13
C PHE A 130 11.67 3.37 18.04
N GLN A 131 10.68 2.66 18.62
CA GLN A 131 9.69 3.29 19.51
C GLN A 131 10.15 3.34 20.97
N ARG A 132 11.10 2.47 21.36
CA ARG A 132 11.62 2.39 22.73
C ARG A 132 12.66 3.45 23.03
N GLU A 133 13.46 3.82 22.04
CA GLU A 133 14.49 4.86 22.16
C GLU A 133 13.87 6.23 22.51
N ASP A 134 12.68 6.54 21.99
CA ASP A 134 11.96 7.79 22.32
C ASP A 134 11.48 7.83 23.79
N GLN A 135 11.28 6.69 24.46
CA GLN A 135 10.81 6.63 25.85
C GLN A 135 11.95 6.65 26.87
N GLU A 136 13.11 6.09 26.53
CA GLU A 136 14.29 6.10 27.40
C GLU A 136 14.95 7.48 27.48
N ILE A 137 14.79 8.32 26.46
CA ILE A 137 15.25 9.72 26.48
C ILE A 137 14.32 10.58 27.36
N SER A 138 13.02 10.29 27.41
CA SER A 138 12.04 11.05 28.21
C SER A 138 12.05 10.71 29.71
N SER A 139 12.79 9.69 30.15
CA SER A 139 12.82 9.23 31.55
C SER A 139 14.08 9.66 32.31
N LYS A 140 14.90 10.53 31.70
CA LYS A 140 16.15 11.05 32.27
C LYS A 140 16.10 12.54 32.63
N ASP A 141 14.92 13.16 32.58
CA ASP A 141 14.68 14.52 33.08
C ASP A 141 13.95 14.50 34.42
#